data_AF-A0A9C8WQU9-F1
#
_entry.id   AF-A0A9C8WQU9-F1
#
_cell.length_a   1.000
_cell.length_b   1.000
_cell.length_c   1.000
_cell.angle_alpha   90.00
_cell.angle_beta   90.00
_cell.angle_gamma   90.00
#
_symmetry.space_group_name_H-M   'P 1'
#
loop_
_entity.id
_entity.type
_entity.pdbx_description
1 polymer ?
#
loop_
_entity_poly.entity_id
_entity_poly.type
_entity_poly.pdbx_seq_one_letter_code
_entity_poly.pdbx_strand_id
1 'polypeptide(L)'
;MKKLLLYVFLFLFCTGLCGVGQAQEYTLSMLPRYFPEKLTAMITPLAAYLSEKTGSSIKPILTANFAEYEKQINDGHITIGYENPLVYVNVSAVHEVLATAIKGQGGDKFRGI
;
A
#
# COMPACT_ATOMS: atom_id res chain seq x y z
N MET A 1 41.05 -2.14 -32.07
CA MET A 1 40.65 -2.80 -30.80
C MET A 1 39.96 -1.86 -29.81
N LYS A 2 40.52 -0.66 -29.51
CA LYS A 2 39.89 0.30 -28.58
C LYS A 2 38.45 0.71 -28.92
N LYS A 3 38.13 0.91 -30.21
CA LYS A 3 36.77 1.27 -30.66
C LYS A 3 35.77 0.12 -30.47
N LEU A 4 36.20 -1.12 -30.68
CA LEU A 4 35.38 -2.31 -30.44
C LEU A 4 35.08 -2.49 -28.95
N LEU A 5 36.08 -2.25 -28.10
CA LEU A 5 35.92 -2.26 -26.64
C LEU A 5 34.91 -1.21 -26.18
N LEU A 6 34.94 -0.02 -26.78
CA LEU A 6 34.00 1.07 -26.49
C LEU A 6 32.56 0.70 -26.85
N TYR A 7 32.33 0.08 -28.02
CA TYR A 7 30.99 -0.34 -28.44
C TYR A 7 30.43 -1.46 -27.58
N VAL A 8 31.27 -2.41 -27.15
CA VAL A 8 30.87 -3.47 -26.20
C VAL A 8 30.49 -2.86 -24.85
N PHE A 9 31.27 -1.87 -24.37
CA PHE A 9 30.97 -1.18 -23.12
C PHE A 9 29.66 -0.38 -23.18
N LEU A 10 29.41 0.29 -24.31
CA LEU A 10 28.17 1.04 -24.54
C LEU A 10 26.95 0.11 -24.61
N PHE A 11 27.09 -1.05 -25.25
CA PHE A 11 26.03 -2.05 -25.35
C PHE A 11 25.67 -2.64 -23.99
N LEU A 12 26.68 -2.99 -23.17
CA LEU A 12 26.49 -3.46 -21.80
C LEU A 12 25.81 -2.42 -20.90
N PHE A 13 26.17 -1.14 -21.06
CA PHE A 13 25.57 -0.04 -20.31
C PHE A 13 24.10 0.19 -20.68
N CYS A 14 23.75 0.10 -21.97
CA CYS A 14 22.37 0.20 -22.44
C CYS A 14 21.50 -0.97 -21.99
N THR A 15 22.03 -2.19 -21.93
CA THR A 15 21.26 -3.36 -21.44
C THR A 15 21.10 -3.38 -19.92
N GLY A 16 22.02 -2.76 -19.16
CA GLY A 16 21.93 -2.69 -17.70
C GLY A 16 20.92 -1.65 -17.17
N LEU A 17 20.54 -0.68 -18.00
CA LEU A 17 19.58 0.39 -17.66
C LEU A 17 18.12 0.02 -17.93
N CYS A 18 17.86 -1.06 -18.65
CA CYS A 18 16.54 -1.69 -18.69
C CYS A 18 16.33 -2.44 -17.37
N GLY A 19 16.21 -1.69 -16.28
CA GLY A 19 15.75 -2.21 -15.01
C GLY A 19 14.43 -2.91 -15.25
N VAL A 20 14.43 -4.24 -15.11
CA VAL A 20 13.21 -5.02 -14.97
C VAL A 20 12.44 -4.32 -13.86
N GLY A 21 11.32 -3.67 -14.19
CA GLY A 21 10.52 -2.95 -13.20
C GLY A 21 10.23 -3.92 -12.07
N GLN A 22 10.87 -3.72 -10.91
CA GLN A 22 10.58 -4.54 -9.77
C GLN A 22 9.11 -4.33 -9.46
N ALA A 23 8.34 -5.42 -9.43
CA ALA A 23 6.97 -5.37 -8.98
C ALA A 23 7.00 -4.82 -7.56
N GLN A 24 6.61 -3.54 -7.41
CA GLN A 24 6.64 -2.85 -6.13
C GLN A 24 5.74 -3.65 -5.17
N GLU A 25 6.33 -4.10 -4.06
CA GLU A 25 5.58 -4.78 -3.02
C GLU A 25 4.96 -3.72 -2.09
N TYR A 26 3.66 -3.85 -1.85
CA TYR A 26 2.90 -3.01 -0.94
C TYR A 26 2.22 -3.87 0.11
N THR A 27 2.03 -3.32 1.29
CA THR A 27 1.25 -3.96 2.35
C THR A 27 -0.09 -3.27 2.53
N LEU A 28 -1.14 -4.06 2.65
CA LEU A 28 -2.51 -3.60 2.90
C LEU A 28 -2.94 -4.07 4.30
N SER A 29 -3.42 -3.17 5.14
CA SER A 29 -3.97 -3.53 6.45
C SER A 29 -5.29 -2.81 6.74
N MET A 30 -6.13 -3.48 7.52
CA MET A 30 -7.43 -2.98 7.97
C MET A 30 -7.41 -2.84 9.48
N LEU A 31 -7.93 -1.72 9.98
CA LEU A 31 -8.07 -1.47 11.42
C LEU A 31 -8.76 -2.66 12.12
N PRO A 32 -8.18 -3.23 13.21
CA PRO A 32 -8.59 -4.51 13.75
C PRO A 32 -9.85 -4.41 14.62
N ARG A 33 -11.01 -4.26 13.97
CA ARG A 33 -12.34 -4.15 14.61
C ARG A 33 -13.12 -5.47 14.68
N TYR A 34 -12.58 -6.52 14.08
CA TYR A 34 -13.20 -7.84 14.04
C TYR A 34 -12.16 -8.91 14.38
N PHE A 35 -12.62 -10.14 14.61
CA PHE A 35 -11.73 -11.28 14.78
C PHE A 35 -10.85 -11.51 13.51
N PRO A 36 -9.62 -12.03 13.68
CA PRO A 36 -8.67 -12.22 12.59
C PRO A 36 -9.22 -12.97 11.38
N GLU A 37 -10.09 -13.98 11.59
CA GLU A 37 -10.69 -14.77 10.52
C GLU A 37 -11.57 -13.89 9.63
N LYS A 38 -12.37 -13.01 10.25
CA LYS A 38 -13.24 -12.08 9.53
C LYS A 38 -12.44 -10.99 8.84
N LEU A 39 -11.40 -10.45 9.47
CA LEU A 39 -10.50 -9.48 8.83
C LEU A 39 -9.83 -10.09 7.60
N THR A 40 -9.28 -11.31 7.74
CA THR A 40 -8.66 -12.07 6.63
C THR A 40 -9.64 -12.27 5.48
N ALA A 41 -10.87 -12.70 5.78
CA ALA A 41 -11.90 -12.92 4.76
C ALA A 41 -12.28 -11.63 4.01
N MET A 42 -12.15 -10.46 4.62
CA MET A 42 -12.42 -9.17 3.98
C MET A 42 -11.20 -8.63 3.21
N ILE A 43 -10.00 -8.68 3.78
CA ILE A 43 -8.83 -7.99 3.25
C ILE A 43 -8.11 -8.78 2.16
N THR A 44 -8.09 -10.11 2.24
CA THR A 44 -7.45 -10.97 1.24
C THR A 44 -8.03 -10.80 -0.16
N PRO A 45 -9.36 -10.85 -0.39
CA PRO A 45 -9.91 -10.62 -1.72
C PRO A 45 -9.67 -9.20 -2.23
N LEU A 46 -9.64 -8.20 -1.34
CA LEU A 46 -9.31 -6.83 -1.72
C LEU A 46 -7.85 -6.69 -2.17
N ALA A 47 -6.91 -7.27 -1.43
CA ALA A 47 -5.49 -7.29 -1.79
C ALA A 47 -5.25 -7.98 -3.14
N ALA A 48 -5.92 -9.12 -3.37
CA ALA A 48 -5.84 -9.85 -4.64
C ALA A 48 -6.39 -9.02 -5.81
N TYR A 49 -7.56 -8.38 -5.61
CA TYR A 49 -8.16 -7.52 -6.63
C TYR A 49 -7.26 -6.33 -6.98
N LEU A 50 -6.76 -5.62 -5.98
CA LEU A 50 -5.86 -4.49 -6.20
C LEU A 50 -4.56 -4.92 -6.88
N SER A 51 -4.01 -6.08 -6.51
CA SER A 51 -2.81 -6.64 -7.16
C SER A 51 -3.07 -6.87 -8.65
N GLU A 52 -4.20 -7.50 -8.98
CA GLU A 52 -4.60 -7.75 -10.38
C GLU A 52 -4.76 -6.44 -11.17
N LYS A 53 -5.41 -5.43 -10.59
CA LYS A 53 -5.71 -4.17 -11.30
C LYS A 53 -4.52 -3.24 -11.46
N THR A 54 -3.54 -3.33 -10.56
CA THR A 54 -2.37 -2.43 -10.56
C THR A 54 -1.12 -3.07 -11.13
N GLY A 55 -1.08 -4.40 -11.27
CA GLY A 55 0.14 -5.14 -11.59
C GLY A 55 1.18 -5.13 -10.47
N SER A 56 0.83 -4.64 -9.28
CA SER A 56 1.71 -4.59 -8.11
C SER A 56 1.45 -5.76 -7.16
N SER A 57 2.45 -6.13 -6.35
CA SER A 57 2.31 -7.20 -5.36
C SER A 57 1.76 -6.61 -4.06
N ILE A 58 0.47 -6.81 -3.76
CA ILE A 58 -0.16 -6.26 -2.55
C ILE A 58 -0.45 -7.39 -1.56
N LYS A 59 0.24 -7.37 -0.42
CA LYS A 59 0.15 -8.39 0.63
C LYS A 59 -0.72 -7.92 1.79
N PRO A 60 -1.76 -8.67 2.18
CA PRO A 60 -2.55 -8.33 3.36
C PRO A 60 -1.75 -8.63 4.64
N ILE A 61 -1.81 -7.72 5.61
CA ILE A 61 -1.28 -7.92 6.96
C ILE A 61 -2.33 -7.57 8.01
N LEU A 62 -2.33 -8.30 9.12
CA LEU A 62 -3.19 -8.04 10.27
C LEU A 62 -2.37 -7.45 11.42
N THR A 63 -3.06 -6.71 12.27
CA THR A 63 -2.51 -6.15 13.51
C THR A 63 -3.42 -6.58 14.66
N ALA A 64 -2.87 -6.74 15.86
CA ALA A 64 -3.61 -7.28 16.99
C ALA A 64 -4.57 -6.25 17.62
N ASN A 65 -4.23 -4.96 17.53
CA ASN A 65 -5.00 -3.88 18.13
C ASN A 65 -4.72 -2.52 17.46
N PHE A 66 -5.41 -1.48 17.92
CA PHE A 66 -5.37 -0.13 17.33
C PHE A 66 -4.00 0.53 17.50
N ALA A 67 -3.37 0.38 18.67
CA ALA A 67 -2.05 0.96 18.93
C ALA A 67 -0.97 0.32 18.06
N GLU A 68 -1.04 -1.00 17.86
CA GLU A 68 -0.15 -1.69 16.92
C GLU A 68 -0.42 -1.25 15.48
N TYR A 69 -1.68 -1.09 15.08
CA TYR A 69 -2.03 -0.60 13.75
C TYR A 69 -1.43 0.78 13.45
N GLU A 70 -1.64 1.76 14.33
CA GLU A 70 -1.07 3.11 14.19
C GLU A 70 0.47 3.07 14.19
N LYS A 71 1.09 2.25 15.05
CA LYS A 71 2.55 2.08 15.07
C LYS A 71 3.07 1.53 13.74
N GLN A 72 2.43 0.50 13.20
CA GLN A 72 2.85 -0.14 11.95
C GLN A 72 2.68 0.79 10.74
N ILE A 73 1.70 1.72 10.77
CA ILE A 73 1.61 2.80 9.78
C ILE A 73 2.79 3.77 9.93
N ASN A 74 3.02 4.28 11.14
CA ASN A 74 4.08 5.26 11.39
C ASN A 74 5.49 4.73 11.09
N ASP A 75 5.71 3.43 11.27
CA ASP A 75 6.97 2.76 10.93
C ASP A 75 7.11 2.43 9.43
N GLY A 76 6.08 2.70 8.61
CA GLY A 76 6.07 2.42 7.18
C GLY A 76 5.85 0.95 6.82
N HIS A 77 5.42 0.12 7.77
CA HIS A 77 5.14 -1.30 7.55
C HIS A 77 3.77 -1.56 6.91
N ILE A 78 2.84 -0.61 7.01
CA ILE A 78 1.54 -0.61 6.31
C ILE A 78 1.58 0.47 5.25
N THR A 79 1.58 0.10 3.97
CA THR A 79 1.56 1.11 2.87
C THR A 79 0.14 1.60 2.57
N ILE A 80 -0.85 0.72 2.67
CA ILE A 80 -2.26 1.04 2.40
C ILE A 80 -3.07 0.70 3.65
N GLY A 81 -3.62 1.74 4.28
CA GLY A 81 -4.48 1.62 5.45
C GLY A 81 -5.97 1.72 5.11
N TYR A 82 -6.78 0.78 5.61
CA TYR A 82 -8.24 0.91 5.66
C TYR A 82 -8.69 1.18 7.10
N GLU A 83 -9.10 2.41 7.35
CA GLU A 83 -9.42 2.90 8.68
C GLU A 83 -10.59 3.88 8.68
N ASN A 84 -10.99 4.31 9.87
CA ASN A 84 -12.00 5.36 10.02
C ASN A 84 -11.30 6.73 10.15
N PRO A 85 -12.02 7.85 9.93
CA PRO A 85 -11.41 9.18 9.94
C PRO A 85 -10.73 9.58 11.25
N LEU A 86 -11.16 9.05 12.40
CA LEU A 86 -10.50 9.36 13.68
C LEU A 86 -9.07 8.82 13.72
N VAL A 87 -8.88 7.57 13.29
CA VAL A 87 -7.54 6.95 13.26
C VAL A 87 -6.66 7.61 12.20
N TYR A 88 -7.25 7.96 11.04
CA TYR A 88 -6.53 8.71 10.00
C TYR A 88 -5.91 10.00 10.53
N VAL A 89 -6.63 10.77 11.36
CA VAL A 89 -6.09 12.01 11.95
C VAL A 89 -4.79 11.73 12.73
N ASN A 90 -4.71 10.60 13.44
CA ASN A 90 -3.53 10.21 14.22
C ASN A 90 -2.31 9.88 13.35
N VAL A 91 -2.51 9.39 12.12
CA VAL A 91 -1.43 8.94 11.19
C VAL A 91 -1.25 9.86 9.97
N SER A 92 -2.02 10.95 9.90
CA SER A 92 -2.06 11.87 8.74
C SER A 92 -0.73 12.55 8.41
N ALA A 93 0.23 12.54 9.33
CA ALA A 93 1.58 13.06 9.08
C ALA A 93 2.38 12.20 8.09
N VAL A 94 2.05 10.90 7.96
CA VAL A 94 2.77 9.96 7.10
C VAL A 94 1.91 9.35 6.00
N HIS A 95 0.57 9.41 6.12
CA HIS A 95 -0.38 8.83 5.18
C HIS A 95 -1.30 9.89 4.57
N GLU A 96 -1.59 9.75 3.28
CA GLU A 96 -2.58 10.54 2.56
C GLU A 96 -3.87 9.75 2.31
N VAL A 97 -4.98 10.46 2.11
CA VAL A 97 -6.27 9.84 1.81
C VAL A 97 -6.36 9.50 0.32
N LEU A 98 -6.46 8.21 -0.01
CA LEU A 98 -6.70 7.75 -1.39
C LEU A 98 -8.18 7.72 -1.76
N ALA A 99 -9.03 7.31 -0.82
CA ALA A 99 -10.46 7.18 -1.03
C ALA A 99 -11.21 7.32 0.30
N THR A 100 -12.45 7.83 0.27
CA THR A 100 -13.32 7.93 1.44
C THR A 100 -14.71 7.42 1.09
N ALA A 101 -15.30 6.65 2.01
CA ALA A 101 -16.68 6.20 1.86
C ALA A 101 -17.65 7.37 2.08
N ILE A 102 -18.50 7.65 1.09
CA ILE A 102 -19.57 8.64 1.17
C ILE A 102 -20.88 7.93 1.50
N LYS A 103 -21.59 8.40 2.54
CA LYS A 103 -22.92 7.87 2.89
C LYS A 103 -24.00 8.95 2.72
N GLY A 104 -24.88 8.74 1.74
CA GLY A 104 -26.03 9.62 1.48
C GLY A 104 -25.66 10.97 0.86
N GLN A 105 -26.58 11.94 0.92
CA GLN A 105 -26.40 13.27 0.31
C GLN A 105 -25.38 14.17 1.03
N GLY A 106 -24.83 13.75 2.18
CA GLY A 106 -23.93 14.54 3.02
C GLY A 106 -22.50 14.71 2.48
N GLY A 107 -22.13 13.98 1.43
CA GLY A 107 -20.79 14.04 0.81
C GLY A 107 -19.71 13.37 1.65
N ASP A 108 -18.46 13.80 1.45
CA ASP A 108 -17.23 13.33 2.09
C ASP A 108 -16.94 13.97 3.46
N LYS A 109 -17.84 14.85 3.94
CA LYS A 109 -17.63 15.61 5.18
C LYS A 109 -17.85 14.72 6.40
N PHE A 110 -16.75 14.40 7.11
CA PHE A 110 -16.80 13.81 8.44
C PHE A 110 -17.35 14.83 9.45
N ARG A 111 -18.44 14.51 10.15
CA ARG A 111 -19.12 15.40 11.12
C ARG A 111 -18.88 15.05 12.60
N GLY A 112 -17.77 14.37 12.89
CA GLY A 112 -17.45 13.97 14.26
C GLY A 112 -18.25 12.76 14.76
N ILE A 113 -18.14 12.50 16.07
CA ILE A 113 -18.80 11.42 16.81
C ILE A 113 -20.05 11.98 17.50
#